data_AF-R6JPG8-F1
#
_entry.id   AF-R6JPG8-F1
#
_cell.length_a   1.000
_cell.length_b   1.000
_cell.length_c   1.000
_cell.angle_alpha   90.00
_cell.angle_beta   90.00
_cell.angle_gamma   90.00
#
_symmetry.space_group_name_H-M   'P 1'
#
loop_
_entity.id
_entity.type
_entity.pdbx_description
1 polymer ?
#
loop_
_entity_poly.entity_id
_entity_poly.type
_entity_poly.pdbx_seq_one_letter_code
_entity_poly.pdbx_strand_id
1 'polypeptide(L)'
;MKRAAMWFFLSCKRYMRKWSFLFILLLLPLGVLAAGQAQKKGSRDVNIAISVEESGENALGNALADSLVNRPRGEDAGMFRFYLCRGEEAVKAEVASRRAECGYVVYAGLEEKLDAKSYKRSIGVYSAPSTVAAALSTETVFAALMEIYDGELLADYVAENELFDPLGTAGGEAREKAAAQARELYAKWLESGSTFRFQYQFQGRDGEDRDVAGSQPDVFPVRGLVAVYVFVTGLYGAVVMCGDEERGLFLPLSYGYRIPCRVASMAAPAVMAGVSGLLALWAGGVMTSLPGEAAVMAVYCCVVIGAAWILRLVCRRQQVLCCIIPFLVIGSLVFCPVFVDAGRFFPGLDQVGGLFPPWYYLQVFR
;
A
#
# COMPACT_ATOMS: atom_id res chain seq x y z
N MET A 1 -46.30 0.36 0.33
CA MET A 1 -44.95 0.48 -0.28
C MET A 1 -44.76 1.74 -1.14
N LYS A 2 -45.63 2.05 -2.12
CA LYS A 2 -45.48 3.22 -3.02
C LYS A 2 -45.27 4.58 -2.30
N ARG A 3 -45.96 4.83 -1.19
CA ARG A 3 -45.83 6.09 -0.42
C ARG A 3 -44.50 6.21 0.35
N ALA A 4 -43.95 5.11 0.86
CA ALA A 4 -42.66 5.11 1.57
C ALA A 4 -41.49 5.33 0.60
N ALA A 5 -41.54 4.70 -0.58
CA ALA A 5 -40.56 4.94 -1.65
C ALA A 5 -40.61 6.38 -2.18
N MET A 6 -41.80 6.95 -2.33
CA MET A 6 -41.96 8.36 -2.70
C MET A 6 -41.36 9.31 -1.65
N TRP A 7 -41.57 9.01 -0.35
CA TRP A 7 -40.97 9.76 0.75
C TRP A 7 -39.44 9.63 0.80
N PHE A 8 -38.91 8.43 0.52
CA PHE A 8 -37.47 8.21 0.36
C PHE A 8 -36.91 9.11 -0.76
N PHE A 9 -37.53 9.09 -1.93
CA PHE A 9 -37.10 9.90 -3.07
C PHE A 9 -37.19 11.42 -2.79
N LEU A 10 -38.27 11.86 -2.14
CA LEU A 10 -38.42 13.25 -1.71
C LEU A 10 -37.36 13.66 -0.68
N SER A 11 -36.98 12.74 0.21
CA SER A 11 -35.91 12.96 1.20
C SER A 11 -34.55 13.07 0.49
N CYS A 12 -34.23 12.17 -0.44
CA CYS A 12 -33.03 12.26 -1.28
C CYS A 12 -32.98 13.59 -2.05
N LYS A 13 -34.10 14.02 -2.65
CA LYS A 13 -34.20 15.32 -3.35
C LYS A 13 -33.97 16.50 -2.41
N ARG A 14 -34.48 16.44 -1.18
CA ARG A 14 -34.24 17.46 -0.14
C ARG A 14 -32.77 17.54 0.25
N TYR A 15 -32.08 16.41 0.38
CA TYR A 15 -30.65 16.37 0.69
C TYR A 15 -29.79 16.86 -0.49
N MET A 16 -30.10 16.48 -1.73
CA MET A 16 -29.42 16.98 -2.93
C MET A 16 -29.54 18.48 -3.13
N ARG A 17 -30.61 19.12 -2.65
CA ARG A 17 -30.78 20.58 -2.77
C ARG A 17 -29.93 21.37 -1.76
N LYS A 18 -29.38 20.71 -0.73
CA LYS A 18 -28.48 21.34 0.24
C LYS A 18 -27.05 21.25 -0.27
N TRP A 19 -26.49 22.39 -0.67
CA TRP A 19 -25.10 22.50 -1.14
C TRP A 19 -24.10 21.89 -0.15
N SER A 20 -24.27 22.11 1.16
CA SER A 20 -23.38 21.55 2.18
C SER A 20 -23.35 20.02 2.19
N PHE A 21 -24.48 19.36 1.95
CA PHE A 21 -24.54 17.91 1.91
C PHE A 21 -23.91 17.35 0.62
N LEU A 22 -24.08 18.04 -0.51
CA LEU A 22 -23.40 17.68 -1.76
C LEU A 22 -21.88 17.82 -1.64
N PHE A 23 -21.39 18.87 -0.99
CA PHE A 23 -19.95 19.04 -0.77
C PHE A 23 -19.37 17.91 0.09
N ILE A 24 -20.04 17.52 1.17
CA ILE A 24 -19.62 16.39 2.02
C ILE A 24 -19.62 15.08 1.21
N LEU A 25 -20.60 14.90 0.32
CA LEU A 25 -20.71 13.73 -0.55
C LEU A 25 -19.56 13.64 -1.57
N LEU A 26 -19.13 14.77 -2.12
CA LEU A 26 -18.07 14.83 -3.12
C LEU A 26 -16.66 14.83 -2.50
N LEU A 27 -16.54 15.24 -1.23
CA LEU A 27 -15.26 15.33 -0.53
C LEU A 27 -14.52 13.99 -0.49
N LEU A 28 -15.25 12.88 -0.27
CA LEU A 28 -14.65 11.56 -0.17
C LEU A 28 -14.05 11.08 -1.51
N PRO A 29 -14.80 11.01 -2.63
CA PRO A 29 -14.23 10.57 -3.91
C PRO A 29 -13.12 11.52 -4.39
N LEU A 30 -13.24 12.83 -4.16
CA LEU A 30 -12.16 13.77 -4.47
C LEU A 30 -10.92 13.55 -3.60
N GLY A 31 -11.10 13.27 -2.31
CA GLY A 31 -10.01 12.97 -1.38
C GLY A 31 -9.27 11.69 -1.78
N VAL A 32 -10.00 10.64 -2.15
CA VAL A 32 -9.40 9.38 -2.64
C VAL A 32 -8.67 9.59 -3.97
N LEU A 33 -9.24 10.36 -4.90
CA LEU A 33 -8.58 10.71 -6.16
C LEU A 33 -7.31 11.54 -5.94
N ALA A 34 -7.36 12.52 -5.03
CA ALA A 34 -6.20 13.35 -4.69
C ALA A 34 -5.11 12.52 -4.00
N ALA A 35 -5.47 11.61 -3.09
CA ALA A 35 -4.54 10.68 -2.47
C ALA A 35 -3.92 9.72 -3.50
N GLY A 36 -4.72 9.15 -4.40
CA GLY A 36 -4.24 8.31 -5.50
C GLY A 36 -3.32 9.06 -6.47
N GLN A 37 -3.61 10.32 -6.78
CA GLN A 37 -2.72 11.17 -7.58
C GLN A 37 -1.45 11.56 -6.83
N ALA A 38 -1.52 11.82 -5.53
CA ALA A 38 -0.35 12.12 -4.70
C ALA A 38 0.55 10.88 -4.54
N GLN A 39 -0.03 9.69 -4.48
CA GLN A 39 0.71 8.42 -4.47
C GLN A 39 1.31 8.10 -5.85
N LYS A 40 0.65 8.48 -6.95
CA LYS A 40 1.22 8.39 -8.30
C LYS A 40 2.30 9.44 -8.59
N LYS A 41 2.19 10.64 -8.01
CA LYS A 41 3.18 11.73 -8.15
C LYS A 41 4.34 11.61 -7.17
N GLY A 42 4.10 11.05 -6.00
CA GLY A 42 5.12 10.60 -5.08
C GLY A 42 5.56 9.21 -5.50
N SER A 43 6.26 9.09 -6.64
CA SER A 43 7.14 7.95 -6.80
C SER A 43 8.01 7.93 -5.54
N ARG A 44 7.86 6.89 -4.72
CA ARG A 44 8.69 6.62 -3.54
C ARG A 44 10.07 6.16 -4.00
N ASP A 45 10.63 6.94 -4.91
CA ASP A 45 11.92 6.74 -5.50
C ASP A 45 12.92 7.24 -4.46
N VAL A 46 13.51 6.29 -3.75
CA VAL A 46 14.56 6.55 -2.78
C VAL A 46 15.83 6.84 -3.57
N ASN A 47 16.23 8.11 -3.58
CA ASN A 47 17.42 8.55 -4.29
C ASN A 47 18.68 8.14 -3.54
N ILE A 48 19.60 7.52 -4.27
CA ILE A 48 20.87 7.01 -3.77
C ILE A 48 21.98 7.56 -4.63
N ALA A 49 22.92 8.24 -4.01
CA ALA A 49 24.11 8.74 -4.69
C ALA A 49 25.13 7.61 -4.84
N ILE A 50 25.75 7.47 -6.01
CA ILE A 50 26.87 6.56 -6.21
C ILE A 50 28.05 7.31 -6.82
N SER A 51 29.26 7.10 -6.32
CA SER A 51 30.48 7.57 -6.97
C SER A 51 31.48 6.44 -7.09
N VAL A 52 32.22 6.43 -8.19
CA VAL A 52 33.35 5.55 -8.41
C VAL A 52 34.61 6.40 -8.33
N GLU A 53 35.60 5.94 -7.56
CA GLU A 53 36.88 6.62 -7.47
C GLU A 53 37.67 6.42 -8.78
N GLU A 54 38.17 7.50 -9.39
CA GLU A 54 38.85 7.43 -10.71
C GLU A 54 40.33 6.99 -10.61
N SER A 55 40.82 6.64 -9.41
CA SER A 55 42.21 6.23 -9.22
C SER A 55 42.40 4.76 -9.60
N GLY A 56 43.00 4.48 -10.75
CA GLY A 56 43.34 3.12 -11.24
C GLY A 56 42.31 2.51 -12.21
N GLU A 57 42.56 1.28 -12.65
CA GLU A 57 41.62 0.51 -13.48
C GLU A 57 40.43 0.03 -12.63
N ASN A 58 39.34 0.82 -12.59
CA ASN A 58 38.09 0.46 -11.89
C ASN A 58 36.98 0.07 -12.88
N ALA A 59 37.29 -0.86 -13.79
CA ALA A 59 36.33 -1.33 -14.80
C ALA A 59 35.06 -1.89 -14.16
N LEU A 60 35.22 -2.80 -13.18
CA LEU A 60 34.11 -3.40 -12.44
C LEU A 60 33.31 -2.35 -11.63
N GLY A 61 33.98 -1.36 -11.03
CA GLY A 61 33.31 -0.27 -10.31
C GLY A 61 32.44 0.61 -11.22
N ASN A 62 32.93 0.91 -12.43
CA ASN A 62 32.17 1.65 -13.44
C ASN A 62 30.99 0.83 -13.97
N ALA A 63 31.20 -0.47 -14.26
CA ALA A 63 30.14 -1.38 -14.69
C ALA A 63 29.03 -1.51 -13.64
N LEU A 64 29.39 -1.58 -12.35
CA LEU A 64 28.43 -1.57 -11.24
C LEU A 64 27.62 -0.27 -11.21
N ALA A 65 28.29 0.89 -11.32
CA ALA A 65 27.60 2.17 -11.31
C ALA A 65 26.65 2.33 -12.51
N ASP A 66 27.08 1.92 -13.70
CA ASP A 66 26.27 1.96 -14.91
C ASP A 66 25.07 1.00 -14.84
N SER A 67 25.25 -0.21 -14.30
CA SER A 67 24.15 -1.18 -14.09
C SER A 67 23.10 -0.61 -13.12
N LEU A 68 23.53 0.01 -12.03
CA LEU A 68 22.64 0.61 -11.03
C LEU A 68 21.90 1.85 -11.56
N VAL A 69 22.55 2.70 -12.35
CA VAL A 69 21.97 3.93 -12.91
C VAL A 69 21.03 3.63 -14.08
N ASN A 70 21.37 2.67 -14.94
CA ASN A 70 20.60 2.31 -16.13
C ASN A 70 19.53 1.24 -15.88
N ARG A 71 19.33 0.84 -14.62
CA ARG A 71 18.31 -0.15 -14.25
C ARG A 71 16.93 0.26 -14.82
N PRO A 72 16.18 -0.68 -15.44
CA PRO A 72 14.91 -0.37 -16.08
C PRO A 72 13.95 0.36 -15.13
N ARG A 73 13.20 1.32 -15.67
CA ARG A 73 12.21 2.13 -14.95
C ARG A 73 10.81 1.59 -15.29
N GLY A 74 10.03 1.19 -14.30
CA GLY A 74 8.69 0.62 -14.52
C GLY A 74 8.03 0.12 -13.22
N GLU A 75 6.83 -0.45 -13.34
CA GLU A 75 6.05 -1.00 -12.20
C GLU A 75 6.75 -2.17 -11.51
N ASP A 76 7.62 -2.90 -12.21
CA ASP A 76 8.46 -3.99 -11.67
C ASP A 76 9.85 -3.52 -11.20
N ALA A 77 10.17 -2.23 -11.40
CA ALA A 77 11.47 -1.68 -11.02
C ALA A 77 11.48 -1.29 -9.54
N GLY A 78 12.46 -1.81 -8.79
CA GLY A 78 12.64 -1.50 -7.38
C GLY A 78 12.60 0.00 -7.06
N MET A 79 12.23 0.31 -5.82
CA MET A 79 12.03 1.68 -5.30
C MET A 79 13.31 2.53 -5.22
N PHE A 80 14.49 1.95 -5.41
CA PHE A 80 15.77 2.67 -5.32
C PHE A 80 16.16 3.28 -6.67
N ARG A 81 16.57 4.55 -6.65
CA ARG A 81 17.07 5.29 -7.81
C ARG A 81 18.51 5.70 -7.59
N PHE A 82 19.41 5.17 -8.39
CA PHE A 82 20.83 5.49 -8.31
C PHE A 82 21.17 6.62 -9.27
N TYR A 83 22.04 7.54 -8.84
CA TYR A 83 22.57 8.59 -9.69
C TYR A 83 24.05 8.86 -9.40
N LEU A 84 24.80 9.15 -10.46
CA LEU A 84 26.25 9.29 -10.39
C LEU A 84 26.67 10.64 -9.78
N CYS A 85 27.65 10.59 -8.88
CA CYS A 85 28.31 11.73 -8.25
C CYS A 85 29.81 11.74 -8.59
N ARG A 86 30.39 12.94 -8.67
CA ARG A 86 31.80 13.15 -9.09
C ARG A 86 32.87 12.71 -8.08
N GLY A 87 32.48 12.20 -6.92
CA GLY A 87 33.42 11.74 -5.90
C GLY A 87 32.83 11.67 -4.50
N GLU A 88 33.64 11.21 -3.55
CA GLU A 88 33.24 10.94 -2.16
C GLU A 88 32.68 12.17 -1.44
N GLU A 89 33.31 13.34 -1.61
CA GLU A 89 32.84 14.57 -0.96
C GLU A 89 31.47 15.01 -1.48
N ALA A 90 31.21 14.80 -2.77
CA ALA A 90 29.90 15.08 -3.37
C ALA A 90 28.84 14.14 -2.80
N VAL A 91 29.14 12.85 -2.67
CA VAL A 91 28.23 11.86 -2.05
C VAL A 91 27.90 12.26 -0.61
N LYS A 92 28.91 12.65 0.19
CA LYS A 92 28.70 13.14 1.56
C LYS A 92 27.81 14.39 1.60
N ALA A 93 28.00 15.33 0.69
CA ALA A 93 27.20 16.54 0.60
C ALA A 93 25.74 16.26 0.18
N GLU A 94 25.52 15.33 -0.74
CA GLU A 94 24.17 14.89 -1.17
C GLU A 94 23.41 14.22 -0.03
N VAL A 95 24.08 13.36 0.75
CA VAL A 95 23.48 12.70 1.93
C VAL A 95 23.23 13.72 3.05
N ALA A 96 24.18 14.62 3.32
CA ALA A 96 24.02 15.67 4.34
C ALA A 96 22.90 16.65 4.01
N SER A 97 22.71 16.97 2.72
CA SER A 97 21.64 17.85 2.23
C SER A 97 20.29 17.15 2.06
N ARG A 98 20.19 15.85 2.39
CA ARG A 98 18.98 15.01 2.25
C ARG A 98 18.45 14.92 0.82
N ARG A 99 19.29 15.16 -0.18
CA ARG A 99 18.95 14.90 -1.59
C ARG A 99 19.08 13.42 -1.93
N ALA A 100 20.07 12.76 -1.34
CA ALA A 100 20.17 11.31 -1.26
C ALA A 100 19.85 10.82 0.14
N GLU A 101 19.17 9.68 0.25
CA GLU A 101 18.90 9.05 1.54
C GLU A 101 20.13 8.29 2.07
N CYS A 102 20.89 7.70 1.16
CA CYS A 102 22.20 7.11 1.40
C CYS A 102 23.08 7.25 0.16
N GLY A 103 24.36 6.97 0.30
CA GLY A 103 25.30 7.04 -0.79
C GLY A 103 26.40 5.98 -0.72
N TYR A 104 26.83 5.52 -1.89
CA TYR A 104 27.86 4.51 -2.06
C TYR A 104 29.09 5.11 -2.73
N VAL A 105 30.26 4.77 -2.20
CA VAL A 105 31.55 5.13 -2.80
C VAL A 105 32.28 3.84 -3.11
N VAL A 106 32.45 3.54 -4.39
CA VAL A 106 33.26 2.42 -4.85
C VAL A 106 34.71 2.88 -4.87
N TYR A 107 35.53 2.26 -4.03
CA TYR A 107 36.94 2.59 -3.91
C TYR A 107 37.78 1.95 -5.02
N ALA A 108 38.97 2.49 -5.23
CA ALA A 108 39.94 1.95 -6.18
C ALA A 108 40.31 0.47 -5.95
N GLY A 109 40.57 -0.24 -7.04
CA GLY A 109 41.00 -1.64 -7.07
C GLY A 109 39.92 -2.60 -6.58
N LEU A 110 38.64 -2.34 -6.92
CA LEU A 110 37.53 -3.17 -6.43
C LEU A 110 37.69 -4.63 -6.86
N GLU A 111 37.98 -4.87 -8.13
CA GLU A 111 38.17 -6.21 -8.73
C GLU A 111 39.35 -6.95 -8.08
N GLU A 112 40.54 -6.33 -8.09
CA GLU A 112 41.76 -6.86 -7.46
C GLU A 112 41.56 -7.23 -5.98
N LYS A 113 40.80 -6.41 -5.23
CA LYS A 113 40.46 -6.67 -3.83
C LYS A 113 39.52 -7.86 -3.67
N LEU A 114 38.56 -8.04 -4.59
CA LEU A 114 37.64 -9.18 -4.57
C LEU A 114 38.41 -10.47 -4.87
N ASP A 115 39.27 -10.47 -5.89
CA ASP A 115 40.08 -11.62 -6.30
C ASP A 115 41.08 -12.04 -5.21
N ALA A 116 41.74 -11.06 -4.58
CA ALA A 116 42.63 -11.27 -3.45
C ALA A 116 41.90 -11.62 -2.14
N LYS A 117 40.56 -11.74 -2.16
CA LYS A 117 39.70 -11.99 -0.98
C LYS A 117 39.87 -10.96 0.13
N SER A 118 40.28 -9.74 -0.23
CA SER A 118 40.50 -8.60 0.65
C SER A 118 39.33 -7.61 0.57
N TYR A 119 38.21 -7.98 1.17
CA TYR A 119 36.94 -7.24 1.10
C TYR A 119 36.90 -5.91 1.89
N LYS A 120 37.92 -5.64 2.71
CA LYS A 120 37.93 -4.45 3.57
C LYS A 120 38.16 -3.21 2.73
N ARG A 121 37.29 -2.19 2.90
CA ARG A 121 37.36 -0.89 2.19
C ARG A 121 37.29 -1.05 0.66
N SER A 122 36.39 -1.91 0.20
CA SER A 122 36.04 -2.06 -1.21
C SER A 122 34.91 -1.11 -1.63
N ILE A 123 33.86 -1.02 -0.80
CA ILE A 123 32.75 -0.08 -1.00
C ILE A 123 32.44 0.60 0.33
N GLY A 124 32.37 1.93 0.34
CA GLY A 124 31.97 2.75 1.48
C GLY A 124 30.49 3.14 1.40
N VAL A 125 29.79 3.09 2.53
CA VAL A 125 28.37 3.48 2.62
C VAL A 125 28.22 4.68 3.54
N TYR A 126 27.67 5.77 3.01
CA TYR A 126 27.31 6.98 3.75
C TYR A 126 25.81 7.01 3.95
N SER A 127 25.36 7.06 5.20
CA SER A 127 23.93 7.06 5.52
C SER A 127 23.61 8.08 6.61
N ALA A 128 22.40 8.62 6.56
CA ALA A 128 21.88 9.37 7.69
C ALA A 128 21.51 8.42 8.84
N PRO A 129 21.79 8.75 10.11
CA PRO A 129 21.51 7.86 11.25
C PRO A 129 20.05 7.41 11.40
N SER A 130 19.12 8.11 10.76
CA SER A 130 17.67 7.87 10.87
C SER A 130 17.08 7.04 9.73
N THR A 131 17.87 6.60 8.72
CA THR A 131 17.33 5.85 7.58
C THR A 131 17.61 4.34 7.68
N VAL A 132 16.64 3.55 7.23
CA VAL A 132 16.77 2.09 7.01
C VAL A 132 17.11 1.79 5.54
N ALA A 133 17.02 2.78 4.65
CA ALA A 133 17.24 2.62 3.22
C ALA A 133 18.67 2.15 2.89
N ALA A 134 19.66 2.48 3.72
CA ALA A 134 21.04 2.03 3.52
C ALA A 134 21.15 0.50 3.55
N ALA A 135 20.56 -0.18 4.55
CA ALA A 135 20.61 -1.63 4.65
C ALA A 135 19.85 -2.30 3.51
N LEU A 136 18.66 -1.80 3.15
CA LEU A 136 17.84 -2.37 2.09
C LEU A 136 18.44 -2.17 0.69
N SER A 137 19.04 -1.01 0.44
CA SER A 137 19.70 -0.74 -0.83
C SER A 137 21.03 -1.46 -0.97
N THR A 138 21.68 -1.82 0.13
CA THR A 138 22.93 -2.60 0.12
C THR A 138 22.69 -3.94 -0.57
N GLU A 139 21.57 -4.61 -0.31
CA GLU A 139 21.17 -5.84 -1.02
C GLU A 139 21.02 -5.62 -2.52
N THR A 140 20.50 -4.46 -2.93
CA THR A 140 20.37 -4.13 -4.35
C THR A 140 21.72 -3.89 -5.02
N VAL A 141 22.64 -3.22 -4.33
CA VAL A 141 24.01 -2.98 -4.81
C VAL A 141 24.78 -4.29 -4.89
N PHE A 142 24.66 -5.17 -3.88
CA PHE A 142 25.28 -6.49 -3.91
C PHE A 142 24.72 -7.38 -5.02
N ALA A 143 23.40 -7.40 -5.23
CA ALA A 143 22.81 -8.17 -6.33
C ALA A 143 23.39 -7.73 -7.68
N ALA A 144 23.43 -6.42 -7.95
CA ALA A 144 24.00 -5.88 -9.19
C ALA A 144 25.52 -6.18 -9.32
N LEU A 145 26.26 -6.17 -8.21
CA LEU A 145 27.68 -6.53 -8.20
C LEU A 145 27.89 -8.01 -8.54
N MET A 146 27.11 -8.90 -7.92
CA MET A 146 27.22 -10.34 -8.13
C MET A 146 26.79 -10.73 -9.55
N GLU A 147 25.78 -10.08 -10.13
CA GLU A 147 25.39 -10.27 -11.54
C GLU A 147 26.53 -10.02 -12.52
N ILE A 148 27.45 -9.10 -12.19
CA ILE A 148 28.60 -8.74 -13.03
C ILE A 148 29.79 -9.66 -12.74
N TYR A 149 30.12 -9.86 -11.46
CA TYR A 149 31.36 -10.52 -11.03
C TYR A 149 31.27 -12.06 -10.98
N ASP A 150 30.09 -12.64 -10.67
CA ASP A 150 29.98 -14.09 -10.46
C ASP A 150 30.28 -14.91 -11.71
N GLY A 151 30.06 -14.34 -12.90
CA GLY A 151 30.40 -15.00 -14.16
C GLY A 151 31.91 -15.19 -14.33
N GLU A 152 32.71 -14.24 -13.83
CA GLU A 152 34.18 -14.31 -13.81
C GLU A 152 34.65 -15.25 -12.71
N LEU A 153 34.08 -15.12 -11.52
CA LEU A 153 34.34 -16.03 -10.40
C LEU A 153 34.08 -17.50 -10.77
N LEU A 154 33.01 -17.78 -11.53
CA LEU A 154 32.69 -19.12 -12.02
C LEU A 154 33.73 -19.61 -13.04
N ALA A 155 34.15 -18.74 -13.96
CA ALA A 155 35.16 -19.10 -14.96
C ALA A 155 36.51 -19.43 -14.29
N ASP A 156 36.93 -18.62 -13.33
CA ASP A 156 38.17 -18.82 -12.56
C ASP A 156 38.08 -20.09 -11.71
N TYR A 157 36.92 -20.35 -11.10
CA TYR A 157 36.68 -21.60 -10.39
C TYR A 157 36.86 -22.83 -11.30
N VAL A 158 36.35 -22.80 -12.53
CA VAL A 158 36.54 -23.91 -13.48
C VAL A 158 38.00 -24.01 -13.94
N ALA A 159 38.68 -22.87 -14.12
CA ALA A 159 40.05 -22.81 -14.57
C ALA A 159 41.06 -23.33 -13.53
N GLU A 160 40.83 -23.10 -12.24
CA GLU A 160 41.83 -23.35 -11.19
C GLU A 160 41.48 -24.53 -10.26
N ASN A 161 40.20 -24.87 -10.09
CA ASN A 161 39.79 -25.81 -9.04
C ASN A 161 40.09 -27.28 -9.39
N GLU A 162 40.64 -28.02 -8.42
CA GLU A 162 41.01 -29.45 -8.50
C GLU A 162 39.88 -30.37 -9.01
N LEU A 163 38.61 -29.99 -8.80
CA LEU A 163 37.46 -30.74 -9.30
C LEU A 163 37.44 -30.91 -10.82
N PHE A 164 38.13 -30.04 -11.55
CA PHE A 164 38.23 -30.05 -13.01
C PHE A 164 39.55 -30.65 -13.54
N ASP A 165 40.37 -31.24 -12.67
CA ASP A 165 41.60 -31.94 -13.07
C ASP A 165 41.38 -33.07 -14.09
N PRO A 166 40.23 -33.79 -14.14
CA PRO A 166 39.96 -34.75 -15.22
C PRO A 166 39.91 -34.13 -16.63
N LEU A 167 39.71 -32.82 -16.75
CA LEU A 167 39.69 -32.09 -18.03
C LEU A 167 41.08 -31.64 -18.49
N GLY A 168 42.08 -31.67 -17.61
CA GLY A 168 43.46 -31.25 -17.89
C GLY A 168 44.08 -30.43 -16.76
N THR A 169 45.35 -30.06 -16.91
CA THR A 169 46.07 -29.22 -15.95
C THR A 169 45.54 -27.79 -15.94
N ALA A 170 45.69 -27.08 -14.81
CA ALA A 170 45.39 -25.66 -14.71
C ALA A 170 46.11 -24.89 -15.82
N GLY A 171 45.38 -24.04 -16.56
CA GLY A 171 45.90 -23.32 -17.74
C GLY A 171 46.06 -24.13 -19.03
N GLY A 172 45.51 -25.35 -19.11
CA GLY A 172 45.46 -26.11 -20.37
C GLY A 172 44.29 -25.67 -21.28
N GLU A 173 44.43 -25.82 -22.61
CA GLU A 173 43.39 -25.43 -23.59
C GLU A 173 42.00 -26.02 -23.30
N ALA A 174 41.94 -27.26 -22.81
CA ALA A 174 40.67 -27.92 -22.50
C ALA A 174 39.98 -27.28 -21.29
N ARG A 175 40.76 -26.75 -20.33
CA ARG A 175 40.26 -26.09 -19.12
C ARG A 175 39.82 -24.66 -19.41
N GLU A 176 40.56 -23.94 -20.25
CA GLU A 176 40.14 -22.62 -20.75
C GLU A 176 38.84 -22.71 -21.57
N LYS A 177 38.69 -23.74 -22.42
CA LYS A 177 37.44 -23.99 -23.14
C LYS A 177 36.27 -24.26 -22.19
N ALA A 178 36.50 -25.01 -21.11
CA ALA A 178 35.47 -25.27 -20.10
C ALA A 178 35.10 -24.01 -19.31
N ALA A 179 36.07 -23.16 -18.96
CA ALA A 179 35.84 -21.88 -18.31
C ALA A 179 35.02 -20.91 -19.20
N ALA A 180 35.35 -20.84 -20.49
CA ALA A 180 34.58 -20.06 -21.46
C ALA A 180 33.13 -20.59 -21.59
N GLN A 181 32.96 -21.91 -21.65
CA GLN A 181 31.64 -22.54 -21.66
C GLN A 181 30.84 -22.23 -20.37
N ALA A 182 31.51 -22.22 -19.21
CA ALA A 182 30.87 -21.89 -17.95
C ALA A 182 30.35 -20.44 -17.94
N ARG A 183 31.12 -19.49 -18.48
CA ARG A 183 30.71 -18.09 -18.64
C ARG A 183 29.50 -17.93 -19.58
N GLU A 184 29.49 -18.65 -20.71
CA GLU A 184 28.34 -18.66 -21.63
C GLU A 184 27.09 -19.25 -20.98
N LEU A 185 27.24 -20.34 -20.22
CA LEU A 185 26.13 -20.95 -19.49
C LEU A 185 25.61 -20.00 -18.41
N TYR A 186 26.49 -19.32 -17.67
CA TYR A 186 26.08 -18.32 -16.67
C TYR A 186 25.20 -17.24 -17.31
N ALA A 187 25.65 -16.62 -18.39
CA ALA A 187 24.88 -15.58 -19.10
C ALA A 187 23.52 -16.11 -19.60
N LYS A 188 23.49 -17.32 -20.16
CA LYS A 188 22.26 -17.96 -20.63
C LYS A 188 21.24 -18.16 -19.50
N TRP A 189 21.69 -18.59 -18.33
CA TRP A 189 20.80 -18.86 -17.20
C TRP A 189 20.37 -17.59 -16.47
N LEU A 190 21.22 -16.55 -16.44
CA LEU A 190 20.91 -15.24 -15.89
C LEU A 190 19.71 -14.59 -16.61
N GLU A 191 19.70 -14.61 -17.95
CA GLU A 191 18.62 -14.02 -18.75
C GLU A 191 17.33 -14.86 -18.77
N SER A 192 17.45 -16.18 -18.60
CA SER A 192 16.32 -17.12 -18.76
C SER A 192 15.21 -16.96 -17.71
N GLY A 193 15.53 -16.41 -16.53
CA GLY A 193 14.61 -16.31 -15.39
C GLY A 193 14.08 -17.66 -14.87
N SER A 194 14.63 -18.79 -15.34
CA SER A 194 14.13 -20.14 -15.07
C SER A 194 14.73 -20.79 -13.82
N THR A 195 15.77 -20.21 -13.23
CA THR A 195 16.55 -20.84 -12.15
C THR A 195 15.84 -20.75 -10.81
N PHE A 196 15.29 -19.58 -10.48
CA PHE A 196 14.61 -19.34 -9.21
C PHE A 196 13.30 -18.61 -9.44
N ARG A 197 12.20 -19.17 -8.93
CA ARG A 197 10.90 -18.51 -8.86
C ARG A 197 10.54 -18.31 -7.41
N PHE A 198 10.48 -17.05 -6.98
CA PHE A 198 9.95 -16.73 -5.66
C PHE A 198 8.44 -16.95 -5.67
N GLN A 199 7.99 -17.96 -4.92
CA GLN A 199 6.58 -18.23 -4.72
C GLN A 199 6.23 -17.83 -3.29
N TYR A 200 5.56 -16.68 -3.14
CA TYR A 200 5.12 -16.18 -1.85
C TYR A 200 3.77 -16.80 -1.51
N GLN A 201 3.78 -17.86 -0.70
CA GLN A 201 2.56 -18.44 -0.14
C GLN A 201 2.26 -17.80 1.22
N PHE A 202 1.17 -17.05 1.30
CA PHE A 202 0.61 -16.60 2.57
C PHE A 202 -0.49 -17.57 2.98
N GLN A 203 -0.31 -18.27 4.10
CA GLN A 203 -1.33 -19.14 4.65
C GLN A 203 -2.47 -18.28 5.22
N GLY A 204 -3.54 -18.12 4.45
CA GLY A 204 -4.81 -17.59 4.95
C GLY A 204 -5.41 -18.55 5.97
N ARG A 205 -6.20 -18.03 6.91
CA ARG A 205 -6.88 -18.83 7.95
C ARG A 205 -7.83 -19.90 7.38
N ASP A 206 -8.16 -19.81 6.09
CA ASP A 206 -9.02 -20.76 5.35
C ASP A 206 -8.30 -21.53 4.23
N GLY A 207 -6.95 -21.57 4.19
CA GLY A 207 -6.21 -22.47 3.31
C GLY A 207 -6.32 -22.19 1.80
N GLU A 208 -6.89 -21.06 1.38
CA GLU A 208 -6.86 -20.62 -0.01
C GLU A 208 -5.57 -19.86 -0.33
N ASP A 209 -4.84 -20.35 -1.33
CA ASP A 209 -3.70 -19.69 -1.95
C ASP A 209 -4.15 -18.38 -2.63
N ARG A 210 -3.67 -17.24 -2.15
CA ARG A 210 -3.79 -15.96 -2.86
C ARG A 210 -2.45 -15.60 -3.49
N ASP A 211 -2.39 -15.64 -4.82
CA ASP A 211 -1.28 -15.09 -5.59
C ASP A 211 -1.23 -13.55 -5.41
N VAL A 212 -0.16 -13.06 -4.78
CA VAL A 212 0.09 -11.63 -4.51
C VAL A 212 0.77 -10.95 -5.71
N ALA A 213 0.33 -11.26 -6.94
CA ALA A 213 0.89 -10.62 -8.13
C ALA A 213 0.26 -9.23 -8.43
N GLY A 214 -0.69 -8.75 -7.62
CA GLY A 214 -1.37 -7.48 -7.92
C GLY A 214 -2.00 -6.74 -6.74
N SER A 215 -1.84 -7.20 -5.49
CA SER A 215 -2.36 -6.46 -4.34
C SER A 215 -1.31 -5.48 -3.85
N GLN A 216 -1.31 -4.27 -4.39
CA GLN A 216 -0.59 -3.16 -3.76
C GLN A 216 -0.95 -3.12 -2.27
N PRO A 217 0.03 -3.05 -1.34
CA PRO A 217 -0.26 -2.69 0.03
C PRO A 217 -0.66 -1.22 -0.01
N ASP A 218 -1.96 -0.98 -0.21
CA ASP A 218 -2.50 0.35 -0.32
C ASP A 218 -2.33 1.01 1.06
N VAL A 219 -1.31 1.85 1.19
CA VAL A 219 -0.92 2.52 2.45
C VAL A 219 -2.05 3.44 2.93
N PHE A 220 -3.03 3.73 2.06
CA PHE A 220 -4.24 4.45 2.41
C PHE A 220 -5.44 3.49 2.57
N PRO A 221 -6.00 3.35 3.78
CA PRO A 221 -7.12 2.44 4.08
C PRO A 221 -8.45 3.01 3.54
N VAL A 222 -8.60 3.07 2.21
CA VAL A 222 -9.77 3.64 1.53
C VAL A 222 -11.06 2.97 2.01
N ARG A 223 -11.06 1.63 2.14
CA ARG A 223 -12.21 0.85 2.63
C ARG A 223 -12.63 1.25 4.04
N GLY A 224 -11.67 1.48 4.94
CA GLY A 224 -11.95 1.89 6.32
C GLY A 224 -12.53 3.30 6.41
N LEU A 225 -12.00 4.23 5.62
CA LEU A 225 -12.53 5.59 5.53
C LEU A 225 -13.96 5.63 4.97
N VAL A 226 -14.24 4.84 3.93
CA VAL A 226 -15.61 4.70 3.39
C VAL A 226 -16.56 4.14 4.44
N ALA A 227 -16.14 3.12 5.20
CA ALA A 227 -16.96 2.51 6.24
C ALA A 227 -17.35 3.54 7.33
N VAL A 228 -16.37 4.29 7.84
CA VAL A 228 -16.60 5.33 8.85
C VAL A 228 -17.46 6.46 8.28
N TYR A 229 -17.22 6.88 7.04
CA TYR A 229 -18.00 7.93 6.40
C TYR A 229 -19.49 7.58 6.26
N VAL A 230 -19.80 6.38 5.77
CA VAL A 230 -21.19 5.89 5.66
C VAL A 230 -21.83 5.77 7.05
N PHE A 231 -21.06 5.39 8.07
CA PHE A 231 -21.54 5.35 9.45
C PHE A 231 -21.90 6.75 10.00
N VAL A 232 -21.01 7.73 9.85
CA VAL A 232 -21.24 9.12 10.31
C VAL A 232 -22.46 9.74 9.64
N THR A 233 -22.55 9.58 8.32
CA THR A 233 -23.68 10.09 7.53
C THR A 233 -25.00 9.38 7.88
N GLY A 234 -24.96 8.09 8.20
CA GLY A 234 -26.11 7.35 8.72
C GLY A 234 -26.58 7.83 10.10
N LEU A 235 -25.65 8.08 11.03
CA LEU A 235 -25.97 8.66 12.35
C LEU A 235 -26.53 10.08 12.22
N TYR A 236 -25.99 10.88 11.31
CA TYR A 236 -26.53 12.21 10.99
C TYR A 236 -27.98 12.12 10.46
N GLY A 237 -28.29 11.06 9.68
CA GLY A 237 -29.66 10.76 9.27
C GLY A 237 -30.63 10.60 10.45
N ALA A 238 -30.20 9.97 11.55
CA ALA A 238 -31.01 9.86 12.76
C ALA A 238 -31.22 11.21 13.47
N VAL A 239 -30.20 12.07 13.51
CA VAL A 239 -30.29 13.43 14.09
C VAL A 239 -31.30 14.29 13.33
N VAL A 240 -31.20 14.32 11.99
CA VAL A 240 -32.12 15.10 11.16
C VAL A 240 -33.55 14.59 11.31
N MET A 241 -33.70 13.28 11.43
CA MET A 241 -34.99 12.63 11.61
C MET A 241 -35.64 13.00 12.96
N CYS A 242 -34.88 13.04 14.06
CA CYS A 242 -35.35 13.54 15.36
C CYS A 242 -35.79 15.01 15.28
N GLY A 243 -35.01 15.87 14.61
CA GLY A 243 -35.39 17.27 14.40
C GLY A 243 -36.64 17.44 13.53
N ASP A 244 -36.86 16.56 12.55
CA ASP A 244 -38.07 16.55 11.72
C ASP A 244 -39.31 16.08 12.50
N GLU A 245 -39.15 15.21 13.51
CA GLU A 245 -40.22 14.84 14.45
C GLU A 245 -40.60 15.98 15.39
N GLU A 246 -39.62 16.69 15.95
CA GLU A 246 -39.85 17.86 16.80
C GLU A 246 -40.61 18.96 16.04
N ARG A 247 -40.37 19.09 14.74
CA ARG A 247 -41.07 20.02 13.84
C ARG A 247 -42.43 19.52 13.36
N GLY A 248 -42.84 18.32 13.77
CA GLY A 248 -44.16 17.77 13.46
C GLY A 248 -44.34 17.31 12.00
N LEU A 249 -43.27 17.12 11.23
CA LEU A 249 -43.33 16.78 9.79
C LEU A 249 -44.13 15.49 9.51
N PHE A 250 -44.19 14.58 10.48
CA PHE A 250 -44.86 13.28 10.38
C PHE A 250 -46.26 13.23 11.01
N LEU A 251 -46.74 14.32 11.61
CA LEU A 251 -48.09 14.44 12.18
C LEU A 251 -49.21 14.26 11.13
N PRO A 252 -49.13 14.82 9.91
CA PRO A 252 -50.20 14.69 8.93
C PRO A 252 -50.28 13.30 8.27
N LEU A 253 -49.36 12.37 8.59
CA LEU A 253 -49.43 10.99 8.08
C LEU A 253 -50.28 10.09 9.00
N SER A 254 -51.02 9.17 8.39
CA SER A 254 -51.80 8.16 9.12
C SER A 254 -50.90 7.18 9.89
N TYR A 255 -51.42 6.69 11.03
CA TYR A 255 -50.64 5.99 12.07
C TYR A 255 -49.81 4.81 11.53
N GLY A 256 -50.35 4.03 10.58
CA GLY A 256 -49.65 2.89 9.96
C GLY A 256 -48.49 3.25 9.01
N TYR A 257 -48.41 4.48 8.51
CA TYR A 257 -47.35 4.91 7.59
C TYR A 257 -46.27 5.78 8.25
N ARG A 258 -46.43 6.13 9.53
CA ARG A 258 -45.47 6.96 10.25
C ARG A 258 -44.10 6.28 10.36
N ILE A 259 -44.06 5.03 10.83
CA ILE A 259 -42.82 4.27 11.03
C ILE A 259 -42.03 4.07 9.72
N PRO A 260 -42.62 3.57 8.61
CA PRO A 260 -41.86 3.37 7.37
C PRO A 260 -41.39 4.68 6.73
N CYS A 261 -42.17 5.78 6.81
CA CYS A 261 -41.73 7.08 6.31
C CYS A 261 -40.59 7.68 7.15
N ARG A 262 -40.60 7.43 8.46
CA ARG A 262 -39.52 7.83 9.38
C ARG A 262 -38.21 7.10 9.03
N VAL A 263 -38.26 5.78 8.90
CA VAL A 263 -37.10 4.97 8.51
C VAL A 263 -36.59 5.36 7.11
N ALA A 264 -37.49 5.61 6.15
CA ALA A 264 -37.13 6.10 4.82
C ALA A 264 -36.37 7.44 4.86
N SER A 265 -36.80 8.39 5.69
CA SER A 265 -36.13 9.69 5.83
C SER A 265 -34.73 9.59 6.45
N MET A 266 -34.53 8.60 7.34
CA MET A 266 -33.27 8.31 8.02
C MET A 266 -32.30 7.51 7.14
N ALA A 267 -32.81 6.64 6.27
CA ALA A 267 -32.01 5.84 5.35
C ALA A 267 -31.41 6.64 4.19
N ALA A 268 -32.04 7.75 3.80
CA ALA A 268 -31.63 8.52 2.63
C ALA A 268 -30.16 9.00 2.67
N PRO A 269 -29.65 9.60 3.77
CA PRO A 269 -28.24 9.98 3.86
C PRO A 269 -27.25 8.81 3.80
N ALA A 270 -27.57 7.69 4.46
CA ALA A 270 -26.70 6.50 4.48
C ALA A 270 -26.57 5.88 3.08
N VAL A 271 -27.68 5.78 2.34
CA VAL A 271 -27.68 5.22 0.97
C VAL A 271 -26.94 6.14 0.00
N MET A 272 -27.14 7.46 0.10
CA MET A 272 -26.39 8.42 -0.73
C MET A 272 -24.89 8.34 -0.44
N ALA A 273 -24.51 8.28 0.84
CA ALA A 273 -23.12 8.10 1.24
C ALA A 273 -22.54 6.76 0.77
N GLY A 274 -23.32 5.68 0.77
CA GLY A 274 -22.92 4.38 0.22
C GLY A 274 -22.64 4.43 -1.28
N VAL A 275 -23.46 5.15 -2.06
CA VAL A 275 -23.20 5.37 -3.50
C VAL A 275 -21.92 6.19 -3.71
N SER A 276 -21.69 7.24 -2.92
CA SER A 276 -20.44 8.00 -2.98
C SER A 276 -19.23 7.16 -2.55
N GLY A 277 -19.38 6.30 -1.54
CA GLY A 277 -18.37 5.33 -1.13
C GLY A 277 -17.99 4.36 -2.24
N LEU A 278 -18.97 3.83 -2.99
CA LEU A 278 -18.72 2.97 -4.15
C LEU A 278 -17.98 3.73 -5.26
N LEU A 279 -18.35 4.99 -5.53
CA LEU A 279 -17.62 5.83 -6.49
C LEU A 279 -16.17 6.08 -6.05
N ALA A 280 -15.93 6.23 -4.75
CA ALA A 280 -14.60 6.39 -4.21
C ALA A 280 -13.76 5.10 -4.27
N LEU A 281 -14.37 3.93 -4.04
CA LEU A 281 -13.71 2.64 -4.22
C LEU A 281 -13.35 2.39 -5.68
N TRP A 282 -14.26 2.74 -6.59
CA TRP A 282 -14.00 2.71 -8.04
C TRP A 282 -12.85 3.64 -8.43
N ALA A 283 -12.87 4.88 -7.93
CA ALA A 283 -11.81 5.85 -8.17
C ALA A 283 -10.46 5.48 -7.55
N GLY A 284 -10.48 4.76 -6.43
CA GLY A 284 -9.28 4.22 -5.76
C GLY A 284 -8.73 2.95 -6.39
N GLY A 285 -9.45 2.31 -7.32
CA GLY A 285 -9.01 1.05 -7.94
C GLY A 285 -9.01 -0.16 -7.00
N VAL A 286 -9.57 -0.04 -5.79
CA VAL A 286 -9.58 -1.09 -4.74
C VAL A 286 -10.77 -2.05 -4.90
N MET A 287 -11.43 -2.00 -6.06
CA MET A 287 -12.73 -2.60 -6.28
C MET A 287 -12.58 -4.00 -6.89
N THR A 288 -12.98 -5.04 -6.16
CA THR A 288 -12.82 -6.44 -6.60
C THR A 288 -13.92 -6.86 -7.57
N SER A 289 -15.17 -6.51 -7.27
CA SER A 289 -16.32 -6.77 -8.15
C SER A 289 -17.46 -5.78 -7.93
N LEU A 290 -17.98 -5.20 -9.02
CA LEU A 290 -19.14 -4.28 -9.02
C LEU A 290 -20.38 -4.83 -8.28
N PRO A 291 -20.89 -6.03 -8.60
CA PRO A 291 -22.10 -6.54 -7.97
C PRO A 291 -21.86 -7.00 -6.53
N GLY A 292 -20.70 -7.59 -6.23
CA GLY A 292 -20.36 -8.07 -4.89
C GLY A 292 -20.20 -6.92 -3.91
N GLU A 293 -19.44 -5.88 -4.27
CA GLU A 293 -19.25 -4.72 -3.39
C GLU A 293 -20.52 -3.90 -3.20
N ALA A 294 -21.35 -3.76 -4.25
CA ALA A 294 -22.64 -3.11 -4.12
C ALA A 294 -23.57 -3.87 -3.16
N ALA A 295 -23.57 -5.21 -3.20
CA ALA A 295 -24.34 -6.04 -2.28
C ALA A 295 -23.84 -5.89 -0.83
N VAL A 296 -22.52 -5.94 -0.60
CA VAL A 296 -21.94 -5.76 0.74
C VAL A 296 -22.20 -4.35 1.27
N MET A 297 -22.08 -3.32 0.42
CA MET A 297 -22.40 -1.94 0.79
C MET A 297 -23.88 -1.76 1.14
N ALA A 298 -24.78 -2.44 0.42
CA ALA A 298 -26.21 -2.42 0.72
C ALA A 298 -26.51 -3.08 2.08
N VAL A 299 -25.92 -4.24 2.36
CA VAL A 299 -26.02 -4.91 3.67
C VAL A 299 -25.47 -4.00 4.77
N TYR A 300 -24.33 -3.37 4.55
CA TYR A 300 -23.73 -2.45 5.50
C TYR A 300 -24.62 -1.22 5.77
N CYS A 301 -25.22 -0.63 4.74
CA CYS A 301 -26.19 0.45 4.90
C CYS A 301 -27.37 0.02 5.78
N CYS A 302 -27.88 -1.20 5.61
CA CYS A 302 -28.94 -1.75 6.46
C CYS A 302 -28.50 -1.88 7.94
N VAL A 303 -27.28 -2.36 8.19
CA VAL A 303 -26.71 -2.45 9.55
C VAL A 303 -26.55 -1.07 10.19
N VAL A 304 -26.02 -0.10 9.44
CA VAL A 304 -25.86 1.30 9.91
C VAL A 304 -27.22 1.93 10.22
N ILE A 305 -28.23 1.72 9.37
CA ILE A 305 -29.60 2.19 9.59
C ILE A 305 -30.19 1.55 10.86
N GLY A 306 -29.98 0.23 11.06
CA GLY A 306 -30.40 -0.46 12.27
C GLY A 306 -29.73 0.09 13.53
N ALA A 307 -28.41 0.29 13.50
CA ALA A 307 -27.65 0.84 14.61
C ALA A 307 -28.08 2.29 14.93
N ALA A 308 -28.29 3.13 13.92
CA ALA A 308 -28.80 4.49 14.09
C ALA A 308 -30.22 4.51 14.69
N TRP A 309 -31.06 3.53 14.34
CA TRP A 309 -32.39 3.37 14.91
C TRP A 309 -32.36 2.94 16.38
N ILE A 310 -31.50 1.98 16.74
CA ILE A 310 -31.28 1.55 18.14
C ILE A 310 -30.73 2.72 18.96
N LEU A 311 -29.74 3.44 18.45
CA LEU A 311 -29.16 4.59 19.14
C LEU A 311 -30.22 5.67 19.39
N ARG A 312 -31.11 5.89 18.44
CA ARG A 312 -32.26 6.79 18.61
C ARG A 312 -33.25 6.31 19.68
N LEU A 313 -33.53 5.00 19.76
CA LEU A 313 -34.40 4.44 20.80
C LEU A 313 -33.87 4.72 22.20
N VAL A 314 -32.55 4.62 22.37
CA VAL A 314 -31.83 4.93 23.61
C VAL A 314 -31.75 6.44 23.86
N CYS A 315 -31.40 7.22 22.83
CA CYS A 315 -31.19 8.66 22.90
C CYS A 315 -32.33 9.42 22.19
N ARG A 316 -33.38 9.76 22.95
CA ARG A 316 -34.59 10.41 22.41
C ARG A 316 -34.43 11.90 22.07
N ARG A 317 -33.33 12.55 22.46
CA ARG A 317 -33.09 14.00 22.25
C ARG A 317 -32.07 14.24 21.15
N GLN A 318 -32.36 15.19 20.25
CA GLN A 318 -31.46 15.59 19.16
C GLN A 318 -30.07 16.03 19.66
N GLN A 319 -30.03 16.82 20.74
CA GLN A 319 -28.79 17.35 21.31
C GLN A 319 -27.86 16.24 21.84
N VAL A 320 -28.44 15.20 22.45
CA VAL A 320 -27.68 14.06 23.01
C VAL A 320 -27.06 13.23 21.89
N LEU A 321 -27.79 13.02 20.79
CA LEU A 321 -27.25 12.34 19.61
C LEU A 321 -26.07 13.11 19.01
N CYS A 322 -26.17 14.44 18.87
CA CYS A 322 -25.07 15.26 18.39
C CYS A 322 -23.81 15.17 19.26
N CYS A 323 -23.96 15.05 20.58
CA CYS A 323 -22.82 14.91 21.50
C CYS A 323 -22.18 13.52 21.45
N ILE A 324 -22.96 12.46 21.20
CA ILE A 324 -22.46 11.08 21.19
C ILE A 324 -21.76 10.73 19.87
N ILE A 325 -22.18 11.32 18.76
CA ILE A 325 -21.61 11.03 17.43
C ILE A 325 -20.08 11.12 17.42
N PRO A 326 -19.43 12.24 17.84
CA PRO A 326 -17.97 12.35 17.84
C PRO A 326 -17.26 11.22 18.60
N PHE A 327 -17.80 10.78 19.75
CA PHE A 327 -17.23 9.67 20.52
C PHE A 327 -17.35 8.33 19.79
N LEU A 328 -18.47 8.10 19.10
CA LEU A 328 -18.66 6.90 18.28
C LEU A 328 -17.74 6.91 17.04
N VAL A 329 -17.45 8.07 16.46
CA VAL A 329 -16.50 8.20 15.34
C VAL A 329 -15.07 7.95 15.80
N ILE A 330 -14.65 8.54 16.92
CA ILE A 330 -13.32 8.32 17.47
C ILE A 330 -13.16 6.84 17.87
N GLY A 331 -14.18 6.26 18.52
CA GLY A 331 -14.21 4.84 18.85
C GLY A 331 -14.08 3.95 17.61
N SER A 332 -14.82 4.24 16.53
CA SER A 332 -14.71 3.44 15.31
C SER A 332 -13.37 3.59 14.60
N LEU A 333 -12.71 4.75 14.65
CA LEU A 333 -11.38 4.93 14.05
C LEU A 333 -10.25 4.22 14.83
N VAL A 334 -10.40 4.08 16.15
CA VAL A 334 -9.40 3.46 17.03
C VAL A 334 -9.61 1.95 17.14
N PHE A 335 -10.85 1.49 17.26
CA PHE A 335 -11.17 0.07 17.48
C PHE A 335 -11.48 -0.69 16.20
N CYS A 336 -11.86 -0.02 15.10
CA CYS A 336 -11.88 -0.67 13.80
C CYS A 336 -10.50 -0.51 13.14
N PRO A 337 -10.02 -1.53 12.41
CA PRO A 337 -8.68 -1.53 11.79
C PRO A 337 -8.65 -0.61 10.56
N VAL A 338 -8.91 0.69 10.75
CA VAL A 338 -8.82 1.71 9.71
C VAL A 338 -7.36 2.17 9.62
N PHE A 339 -6.79 2.70 10.71
CA PHE A 339 -5.39 3.16 10.75
C PHE A 339 -4.50 2.34 11.68
N VAL A 340 -5.05 1.84 12.78
CA VAL A 340 -4.31 1.07 13.80
C VAL A 340 -5.06 -0.21 14.08
N ASP A 341 -4.41 -1.34 13.81
CA ASP A 341 -4.97 -2.66 14.08
C ASP A 341 -4.76 -3.03 15.57
N ALA A 342 -5.48 -2.35 16.46
CA ALA A 342 -5.32 -2.53 17.91
C ALA A 342 -5.61 -3.97 18.39
N GLY A 343 -6.42 -4.73 17.64
CA GLY A 343 -6.71 -6.14 17.90
C GLY A 343 -5.50 -7.06 17.75
N ARG A 344 -4.53 -6.71 16.88
CA ARG A 344 -3.24 -7.42 16.81
C ARG A 344 -2.39 -7.25 18.08
N PHE A 345 -2.55 -6.14 18.78
CA PHE A 345 -1.78 -5.85 19.99
C PHE A 345 -2.48 -6.36 21.26
N PHE A 346 -3.82 -6.38 21.30
CA PHE A 346 -4.58 -6.89 22.44
C PHE A 346 -5.83 -7.69 22.00
N PRO A 347 -5.90 -9.00 22.27
CA PRO A 347 -7.01 -9.87 21.83
C PRO A 347 -8.36 -9.52 22.48
N GLY A 348 -8.38 -8.76 23.59
CA GLY A 348 -9.62 -8.28 24.23
C GLY A 348 -10.28 -7.09 23.53
N LEU A 349 -9.54 -6.36 22.68
CA LEU A 349 -10.07 -5.16 22.00
C LEU A 349 -10.93 -5.50 20.78
N ASP A 350 -10.75 -6.68 20.17
CA ASP A 350 -11.60 -7.15 19.07
C ASP A 350 -13.06 -7.33 19.50
N GLN A 351 -13.30 -7.70 20.77
CA GLN A 351 -14.65 -7.82 21.33
C GLN A 351 -15.34 -6.46 21.47
N VAL A 352 -14.58 -5.39 21.74
CA VAL A 352 -15.09 -4.01 21.81
C VAL A 352 -15.32 -3.45 20.39
N GLY A 353 -14.48 -3.84 19.43
CA GLY A 353 -14.64 -3.51 18.01
C GLY A 353 -15.97 -4.00 17.43
N GLY A 354 -16.46 -5.16 17.86
CA GLY A 354 -17.76 -5.71 17.46
C GLY A 354 -18.98 -4.84 17.81
N LEU A 355 -18.84 -3.87 18.72
CA LEU A 355 -19.90 -2.90 19.03
C LEU A 355 -20.11 -1.88 17.89
N PHE A 356 -19.11 -1.68 17.04
CA PHE A 356 -19.11 -0.66 16.00
C PHE A 356 -19.46 -1.26 14.63
N PRO A 357 -20.51 -0.76 13.93
CA PRO A 357 -20.88 -1.23 12.60
C PRO A 357 -19.72 -1.27 11.57
N PRO A 358 -18.79 -0.29 11.53
CA PRO A 358 -17.67 -0.31 10.60
C PRO A 358 -16.77 -1.56 10.71
N TRP A 359 -16.73 -2.23 11.86
CA TRP A 359 -15.95 -3.47 12.05
C TRP A 359 -16.48 -4.61 11.19
N TYR A 360 -17.81 -4.77 11.09
CA TYR A 360 -18.43 -5.82 10.27
C TYR A 360 -18.19 -5.62 8.77
N TYR A 361 -18.19 -4.38 8.30
CA TYR A 361 -17.85 -4.09 6.89
C TYR A 361 -16.40 -4.44 6.58
N LEU A 362 -15.48 -4.14 7.50
CA LEU A 362 -14.05 -4.42 7.30
C LEU A 362 -13.72 -5.91 7.39
N GLN A 363 -14.42 -6.69 8.22
CA GLN A 363 -14.21 -8.14 8.30
C GLN A 363 -14.55 -8.89 7.01
N VAL A 364 -15.53 -8.43 6.24
CA VAL A 364 -15.92 -9.08 4.96
C VAL A 364 -14.81 -8.95 3.90
N PHE A 365 -13.94 -7.95 4.04
CA PHE A 365 -12.89 -7.62 3.08
C PHE A 365 -11.47 -7.83 3.61
N ARG A 366 -11.35 -8.37 4.82
CA ARG A 366 -10.10 -8.77 5.45
C ARG A 366 -9.80 -10.21 5.05
#